data_AF-A0A0H3I4T1-F1
#
_entry.id   AF-A0A0H3I4T1-F1
#
_cell.length_a   1.000
_cell.length_b   1.000
_cell.length_c   1.000
_cell.angle_alpha   90.00
_cell.angle_beta   90.00
_cell.angle_gamma   90.00
#
_symmetry.space_group_name_H-M   'P 1'
#
loop_
_entity.id
_entity.type
_entity.pdbx_description
1 polymer ?
#
loop_
_entity_poly.entity_id
_entity_poly.type
_entity_poly.pdbx_seq_one_letter_code
_entity_poly.pdbx_strand_id
1 'polypeptide(L)' 'MDTNITIRTLLTERGRIYCWAGGGIVADSQEQAEYQETFDKVGRILPLLEDSQIIQVLNK' A
#
# COMPACT_ATOMS: atom_id res chain seq x y z
N MET A 1 -23.71 -4.64 -14.01
CA MET A 1 -22.92 -5.09 -12.86
C MET A 1 -21.77 -4.11 -12.75
N ASP A 2 -21.68 -3.38 -11.64
CA ASP A 2 -20.63 -2.39 -11.39
C ASP A 2 -19.63 -2.97 -10.39
N THR A 3 -18.34 -2.94 -10.73
CA THR A 3 -17.25 -3.43 -9.88
C THR A 3 -16.12 -2.43 -9.83
N ASN A 4 -15.41 -2.39 -8.70
CA ASN A 4 -14.24 -1.55 -8.50
C ASN A 4 -12.96 -2.40 -8.53
N ILE A 5 -11.86 -1.78 -8.95
CA ILE A 5 -10.52 -2.36 -8.81
C ILE A 5 -10.10 -2.19 -7.34
N THR A 6 -9.63 -3.26 -6.71
CA THR A 6 -9.24 -3.31 -5.29
C THR A 6 -7.85 -2.70 -5.00
N ILE A 7 -7.56 -1.54 -5.60
CA ILE A 7 -6.37 -0.73 -5.31
C ILE A 7 -6.68 0.25 -4.18
N ARG A 8 -5.65 0.67 -3.41
CA ARG A 8 -5.82 1.52 -2.22
C ARG A 8 -6.86 0.97 -1.22
N THR A 9 -6.96 -0.35 -1.17
CA THR A 9 -7.89 -1.09 -0.32
C THR A 9 -7.10 -1.73 0.81
N LEU A 10 -7.69 -1.79 2.01
CA LEU A 10 -7.13 -2.48 3.17
C LEU A 10 -7.81 -3.83 3.34
N LEU A 11 -7.03 -4.87 3.63
CA LEU A 11 -7.53 -6.17 4.06
C LEU A 11 -7.24 -6.35 5.55
N THR A 12 -8.26 -6.62 6.33
CA THR A 12 -8.10 -6.93 7.76
C THR A 12 -8.33 -8.42 7.99
N GLU A 13 -7.33 -9.14 8.48
CA GLU A 13 -7.43 -10.56 8.79
C GLU A 13 -6.65 -10.89 10.07
N ARG A 14 -7.25 -11.67 10.98
CA ARG A 14 -6.60 -12.18 12.21
C ARG A 14 -5.93 -11.08 13.04
N GLY A 15 -6.58 -9.93 13.16
CA GLY A 15 -6.07 -8.78 13.90
C GLY A 15 -4.90 -8.06 13.23
N ARG A 16 -4.65 -8.31 11.94
CA ARG A 16 -3.63 -7.61 11.14
C ARG A 16 -4.28 -6.86 10.00
N ILE A 17 -3.69 -5.72 9.65
CA ILE A 17 -4.09 -4.91 8.51
C ILE A 17 -3.03 -5.06 7.42
N TYR A 18 -3.46 -5.46 6.25
CA TYR A 18 -2.66 -5.63 5.05
C TYR A 18 -3.03 -4.58 4.02
N CYS A 19 -2.03 -4.05 3.34
CA CYS A 19 -2.20 -3.13 2.24
C CYS A 19 -1.14 -3.41 1.19
N TRP A 20 -1.40 -2.98 -0.03
CA TRP A 20 -0.50 -3.15 -1.16
C TRP A 20 -0.55 -1.93 -2.05
N ALA A 21 0.60 -1.62 -2.64
CA ALA A 21 0.72 -0.70 -3.74
C ALA A 21 1.70 -1.28 -4.76
N GLY A 22 1.62 -0.76 -5.96
CA GLY A 22 2.54 -1.04 -7.05
C GLY A 22 2.32 -0.03 -8.16
N GLY A 23 3.18 -0.08 -9.16
CA GLY A 23 3.14 0.73 -10.38
C GLY A 23 3.35 -0.13 -11.62
N GLY A 24 3.09 0.45 -12.78
CA GLY A 24 3.46 -0.16 -14.05
C GLY A 24 4.89 0.20 -14.39
N ILE A 25 5.73 -0.79 -14.69
CA ILE A 25 7.14 -0.57 -15.08
C ILE A 25 7.23 -0.44 -16.60
N VAL A 26 7.94 0.59 -17.06
CA VAL A 26 8.25 0.81 -18.49
C VAL A 26 9.76 0.79 -18.71
N ALA A 27 10.20 0.82 -19.98
CA ALA A 27 11.61 0.68 -20.35
C ALA A 27 12.52 1.76 -19.74
N ASP A 28 11.92 2.89 -19.42
CA ASP A 28 12.49 4.14 -18.94
C ASP A 28 12.19 4.39 -17.45
N SER A 29 11.57 3.42 -16.77
CA SER A 29 11.35 3.47 -15.31
C SER A 29 12.68 3.44 -14.54
N GLN A 30 12.73 4.22 -13.47
CA GLN A 30 13.86 4.22 -12.53
C GLN A 30 13.48 3.47 -11.26
N GLU A 31 14.20 2.39 -10.94
CA GLU A 31 13.93 1.52 -9.79
C GLU A 31 13.63 2.29 -8.50
N GLN A 32 14.51 3.23 -8.14
CA GLN A 32 14.39 3.98 -6.90
C GLN A 32 13.14 4.88 -6.86
N ALA A 33 12.75 5.43 -8.02
CA ALA A 33 11.56 6.26 -8.14
C ALA A 33 10.28 5.42 -8.02
N GLU A 34 10.23 4.26 -8.67
CA GLU A 34 9.09 3.33 -8.61
C GLU A 34 8.90 2.72 -7.21
N TYR A 35 10.02 2.45 -6.53
CA TYR A 35 10.00 2.03 -5.13
C TYR A 35 9.38 3.13 -4.26
N GLN A 36 9.85 4.38 -4.37
CA GLN A 36 9.29 5.50 -3.61
C GLN A 36 7.81 5.72 -3.93
N GLU A 37 7.41 5.65 -5.20
CA GLU A 37 6.01 5.78 -5.62
C GLU A 37 5.10 4.74 -4.94
N THR A 38 5.61 3.53 -4.71
CA THR A 38 4.87 2.49 -3.99
C THR A 38 4.59 2.93 -2.55
N PHE A 39 5.57 3.50 -1.85
CA PHE A 39 5.35 4.06 -0.51
C PHE A 39 4.43 5.27 -0.53
N ASP A 40 4.59 6.18 -1.49
CA ASP A 40 3.76 7.38 -1.57
C ASP A 40 2.27 7.06 -1.76
N LYS A 41 1.97 5.98 -2.50
CA LYS A 41 0.60 5.49 -2.70
C LYS A 41 -0.05 4.96 -1.42
N VAL A 42 0.71 4.27 -0.56
CA VAL A 42 0.21 3.74 0.72
C VAL A 42 0.33 4.78 1.84
N GLY A 43 1.31 5.68 1.74
CA GLY A 43 1.69 6.66 2.76
C GLY A 43 0.63 7.72 3.04
N ARG A 44 -0.44 7.82 2.25
CA ARG A 44 -1.63 8.59 2.63
C ARG A 44 -2.56 7.86 3.60
N ILE A 45 -2.51 6.53 3.60
CA ILE A 45 -3.38 5.68 4.41
C ILE A 45 -2.68 5.28 5.70
N LEU A 46 -1.38 4.95 5.65
CA LEU A 46 -0.61 4.47 6.82
C LEU A 46 -0.66 5.42 8.02
N PRO A 47 -0.46 6.75 7.88
CA PRO A 47 -0.45 7.66 9.04
C PRO A 47 -1.79 7.70 9.79
N LEU A 48 -2.90 7.46 9.10
CA LEU A 48 -4.23 7.40 9.72
C LEU A 48 -4.42 6.15 10.58
N LEU A 49 -3.57 5.14 10.39
CA LEU A 49 -3.61 3.88 11.11
C LEU A 49 -2.54 3.80 12.21
N GLU A 50 -1.51 4.65 12.18
CA GLU A 50 -0.41 4.68 13.16
C GLU A 50 -0.88 5.01 14.58
N ASP A 51 -1.91 5.84 14.75
CA ASP A 51 -2.51 6.13 16.06
C ASP A 51 -3.29 4.92 16.64
N SER A 52 -3.59 3.92 15.81
CA SER A 52 -4.23 2.68 16.23
C SER A 52 -3.15 1.60 16.42
N GLN A 53 -2.91 1.19 17.67
CA GLN A 53 -1.86 0.25 18.14
C GLN A 53 -1.85 -1.18 17.53
N ILE A 54 -2.34 -1.39 16.30
CA ILE A 54 -2.61 -2.70 15.67
C ILE A 54 -1.74 -2.93 14.42
N ILE A 55 -1.04 -1.92 13.91
CA ILE A 55 -0.29 -2.04 12.65
C ILE A 55 1.09 -2.68 12.89
N GLN A 56 1.22 -3.97 12.58
CA GLN A 56 2.51 -4.53 12.15
C GLN A 56 2.63 -4.27 10.64
N VAL A 57 3.20 -3.12 10.24
CA VAL A 57 3.71 -3.00 8.87
C VAL A 57 4.74 -4.10 8.73
N LEU A 58 4.49 -5.05 7.84
CA LEU A 58 5.42 -6.13 7.50
C LEU A 58 6.65 -5.53 6.82
N ASN A 59 7.54 -4.92 7.60
CA ASN A 59 8.94 -4.80 7.24
C ASN A 59 9.55 -6.18 7.51
N LYS A 60 9.85 -6.91 6.43
CA LYS A 60 10.76 -8.06 6.51
C LYS A 60 12.15 -7.59 6.91
#